data_AF-A0A965KAC2-F1
#
_entry.id   AF-A0A965KAC2-F1
#
_cell.length_a   1.000
_cell.length_b   1.000
_cell.length_c   1.000
_cell.angle_alpha   90.00
_cell.angle_beta   90.00
_cell.angle_gamma   90.00
#
_symmetry.space_group_name_H-M   'P 1'
#
loop_
_entity.id
_entity.type
_entity.pdbx_description
1 polymer ?
#
loop_
_entity_poly.entity_id
_entity_poly.type
_entity_poly.pdbx_seq_one_letter_code
_entity_poly.pdbx_strand_id
1 'polypeptide(L)'
;MIKKLALLVATLCGSALTAADLSISYVFTDHMVLQREKPVAVWGWANAGETVTVEFADQKNTTVAGPDGKWLLYLSPMPASFESRVIKISGSNSAADASKPRSIEIKDVLVGEVWLGSGQSNMELGVDYCLNAKEEVANANYPNIRFFFEHSKHQNDPQANGKGNWIACSPKTVGYFSGTLYFMGRQLHKELNVPIGLINSSQGGTKIESWMSLEAQHSDDFLKQHYEALVQYGKEVTSEESRKKFLEELKAWYVADEKANLSFLTPFAEYSGIKVKPMLGVNAHGSTQNNFRLSFMIGANAGAKNCLLRGFSCLVLKPIWAKAGNTCASRCSKL
;
A
#
# COMPACT_ATOMS: atom_id res chain seq x y z
N MET A 1 -25.93 47.34 49.11
CA MET A 1 -25.75 46.09 48.35
C MET A 1 -25.60 46.45 46.87
N ILE A 2 -24.35 46.53 46.40
CA ILE A 2 -23.99 47.03 45.06
C ILE A 2 -24.23 45.91 44.04
N LYS A 3 -25.10 46.20 43.06
CA LYS A 3 -25.43 45.35 41.92
C LYS A 3 -24.16 45.11 41.07
N LYS A 4 -23.69 43.87 40.99
CA LYS A 4 -22.64 43.46 40.05
C LYS A 4 -23.28 43.12 38.71
N LEU A 5 -23.05 43.99 37.73
CA LEU A 5 -23.20 43.74 36.31
C LEU A 5 -21.79 43.44 35.77
N ALA A 6 -21.56 42.27 35.18
CA ALA A 6 -20.34 42.00 34.40
C ALA A 6 -20.60 40.91 33.34
N LEU A 7 -21.08 41.38 32.19
CA LEU A 7 -20.67 41.04 30.83
C LEU A 7 -20.28 39.57 30.54
N LEU A 8 -21.22 38.81 30.00
CA LEU A 8 -20.97 37.55 29.30
C LEU A 8 -20.40 37.90 27.90
N VAL A 9 -19.07 37.89 27.76
CA VAL A 9 -18.43 37.90 26.43
C VAL A 9 -18.61 36.51 25.84
N ALA A 10 -19.64 36.35 25.02
CA ALA A 10 -19.77 35.19 24.15
C ALA A 10 -18.71 35.30 23.05
N THR A 11 -17.53 34.75 23.32
CA THR A 11 -16.51 34.51 22.29
C THR A 11 -17.09 33.48 21.33
N LEU A 12 -17.70 33.97 20.25
CA LEU A 12 -18.06 33.18 19.09
C LEU A 12 -16.73 32.71 18.45
N CYS A 13 -16.15 31.63 18.98
CA CYS A 13 -15.20 30.81 18.24
C CYS A 13 -15.97 30.16 17.09
N GLY A 14 -16.27 30.96 16.06
CA GLY A 14 -16.56 30.42 14.75
C GLY A 14 -15.28 29.76 14.28
N SER A 15 -15.17 28.45 14.48
CA SER A 15 -14.22 27.62 13.77
C SER A 15 -14.43 27.93 12.30
N ALA A 16 -13.52 28.70 11.70
CA ALA A 16 -13.47 28.82 10.25
C ALA A 16 -13.28 27.38 9.75
N LEU A 17 -14.35 26.77 9.23
CA LEU A 17 -14.25 25.53 8.48
C LEU A 17 -13.23 25.85 7.39
N THR A 18 -12.04 25.28 7.49
CA THR A 18 -11.06 25.37 6.41
C THR A 18 -11.73 24.74 5.20
N ALA A 19 -11.96 25.53 4.16
CA ALA A 19 -12.52 25.04 2.91
C ALA A 19 -11.66 23.85 2.44
N ALA A 20 -12.28 22.68 2.32
CA ALA A 20 -11.62 21.49 1.84
C ALA A 20 -11.77 21.46 0.32
N ASP A 21 -10.64 21.52 -0.39
CA ASP A 21 -10.66 21.44 -1.84
C ASP A 21 -11.14 20.07 -2.32
N LEU A 22 -11.77 20.06 -3.49
CA LEU A 22 -12.08 18.81 -4.19
C LEU A 22 -10.78 18.03 -4.38
N SER A 23 -10.76 16.83 -3.82
CA SER A 23 -9.65 15.88 -3.91
C SER A 23 -10.19 14.46 -3.91
N ILE A 24 -9.38 13.54 -4.42
CA ILE A 24 -9.68 12.12 -4.47
C ILE A 24 -8.63 11.33 -3.70
N SER A 25 -8.99 10.14 -3.22
CA SER A 25 -8.01 9.23 -2.62
C SER A 25 -6.82 8.96 -3.55
N TYR A 26 -5.62 8.93 -2.97
CA TYR A 26 -4.35 8.80 -3.68
C TYR A 26 -4.22 7.52 -4.54
N VAL A 27 -5.04 6.50 -4.30
CA VAL A 27 -5.05 5.26 -5.10
C VAL A 27 -5.61 5.49 -6.50
N PHE A 28 -6.36 6.56 -6.71
CA PHE A 28 -6.91 6.93 -8.01
C PHE A 28 -5.92 7.82 -8.76
N THR A 29 -5.11 7.21 -9.62
CA THR A 29 -4.16 7.89 -10.50
C THR A 29 -4.26 7.32 -11.91
N ASP A 30 -3.66 8.02 -12.88
CA ASP A 30 -3.65 7.59 -14.29
C ASP A 30 -3.11 6.15 -14.44
N HIS A 31 -3.58 5.43 -15.45
CA HIS A 31 -3.23 4.01 -15.72
C HIS A 31 -3.86 2.97 -14.78
N MET A 32 -4.83 3.34 -13.94
CA MET A 32 -5.44 2.40 -13.01
C MET A 32 -6.37 1.37 -13.65
N VAL A 33 -6.73 0.33 -12.88
CA VAL A 33 -7.75 -0.66 -13.23
C VAL A 33 -8.86 -0.64 -12.19
N LEU A 34 -10.11 -0.54 -12.63
CA LEU A 34 -11.29 -0.71 -11.78
C LEU A 34 -11.78 -2.16 -11.80
N GLN A 35 -12.36 -2.61 -10.69
CA GLN A 35 -12.89 -3.97 -10.56
C GLN A 35 -14.15 -4.17 -11.44
N ARG A 36 -14.15 -5.23 -12.24
CA ARG A 36 -15.31 -5.67 -13.03
C ARG A 36 -16.37 -6.36 -12.17
N GLU A 37 -17.60 -6.34 -12.67
CA GLU A 37 -18.75 -7.13 -12.17
C GLU A 37 -19.12 -6.91 -10.70
N LYS A 38 -18.55 -5.87 -10.07
CA LYS A 38 -18.85 -5.42 -8.71
C LYS A 38 -19.06 -3.92 -8.69
N PRO A 39 -19.87 -3.39 -7.76
CA PRO A 39 -19.92 -1.95 -7.52
C PRO A 39 -18.53 -1.42 -7.18
N VAL A 40 -18.13 -0.32 -7.80
CA VAL A 40 -16.81 0.29 -7.60
C VAL A 40 -16.96 1.54 -6.74
N ALA A 41 -16.37 1.51 -5.54
CA ALA A 41 -16.31 2.67 -4.67
C ALA A 41 -15.37 3.73 -5.27
N VAL A 42 -15.82 4.98 -5.30
CA VAL A 42 -15.00 6.17 -5.60
C VAL A 42 -15.22 7.15 -4.47
N TRP A 43 -14.14 7.63 -3.86
CA TRP A 43 -14.20 8.44 -2.65
C TRP A 43 -13.07 9.46 -2.56
N GLY A 44 -13.32 10.52 -1.81
CA GLY A 44 -12.38 11.61 -1.62
C GLY A 44 -12.87 12.63 -0.62
N TRP A 45 -12.39 13.86 -0.78
CA TRP A 45 -12.76 14.99 0.07
C TRP A 45 -13.23 16.18 -0.78
N ALA A 46 -14.13 16.98 -0.21
CA ALA A 46 -14.63 18.23 -0.76
C ALA A 46 -15.18 19.08 0.40
N ASN A 47 -15.69 20.28 0.12
CA ASN A 47 -16.31 21.09 1.18
C ASN A 47 -17.55 20.39 1.73
N ALA A 48 -17.81 20.53 3.03
CA ALA A 48 -19.02 19.97 3.63
C ALA A 48 -20.28 20.49 2.92
N GLY A 49 -21.18 19.58 2.54
CA GLY A 49 -22.40 19.89 1.78
C GLY A 49 -22.18 20.11 0.27
N GLU A 50 -20.94 20.04 -0.22
CA GLU A 50 -20.65 20.16 -1.66
C GLU A 50 -21.16 18.94 -2.43
N THR A 51 -21.78 19.19 -3.59
CA THR A 51 -22.22 18.14 -4.50
C THR A 51 -21.05 17.72 -5.39
N VAL A 52 -20.70 16.43 -5.35
CA VAL A 52 -19.64 15.83 -6.15
C VAL A 52 -20.26 14.93 -7.21
N THR A 53 -19.86 15.12 -8.47
CA THR A 53 -20.30 14.31 -9.61
C THR A 53 -19.13 13.53 -10.19
N VAL A 54 -19.32 12.23 -10.41
CA VAL A 54 -18.34 11.33 -11.05
C VAL A 54 -18.94 10.78 -12.33
N GLU A 55 -18.19 10.91 -13.43
CA GLU A 55 -18.52 10.39 -14.75
C GLU A 55 -17.47 9.37 -15.17
N PHE A 56 -17.91 8.18 -15.56
CA PHE A 56 -17.05 7.12 -16.09
C PHE A 56 -17.86 6.17 -16.97
N ALA A 57 -17.33 5.82 -18.15
CA ALA A 57 -18.07 5.08 -19.18
C ALA A 57 -19.40 5.76 -19.52
N ASP A 58 -20.51 5.04 -19.43
CA ASP A 58 -21.89 5.51 -19.63
C ASP A 58 -22.57 5.96 -18.33
N GLN A 59 -21.82 6.03 -17.22
CA GLN A 59 -22.36 6.35 -15.90
C GLN A 59 -22.05 7.79 -15.49
N LYS A 60 -23.03 8.42 -14.84
CA LYS A 60 -22.92 9.74 -14.21
C LYS A 60 -23.65 9.71 -12.87
N ASN A 61 -22.87 9.69 -11.79
CA ASN A 61 -23.39 9.55 -10.44
C ASN A 61 -23.01 10.78 -9.61
N THR A 62 -23.87 11.14 -8.66
CA THR A 62 -23.70 12.31 -7.81
C THR A 62 -23.86 11.93 -6.34
N THR A 63 -23.06 12.54 -5.47
CA THR A 63 -23.14 12.41 -4.01
C THR A 63 -22.90 13.77 -3.35
N VAL A 64 -23.11 13.85 -2.04
CA VAL A 64 -22.86 15.07 -1.25
C VAL A 64 -21.79 14.77 -0.22
N ALA A 65 -20.80 15.64 -0.11
CA ALA A 65 -19.77 15.54 0.92
C ALA A 65 -20.37 15.77 2.32
N GLY A 66 -20.04 14.87 3.24
CA GLY A 66 -20.52 14.91 4.62
C GLY A 66 -19.95 16.09 5.42
N PRO A 67 -20.37 16.25 6.68
CA PRO A 67 -19.86 17.30 7.57
C PRO A 67 -18.34 17.24 7.82
N ASP A 68 -17.72 16.07 7.65
CA ASP A 68 -16.28 15.84 7.74
C ASP A 68 -15.55 16.03 6.41
N GLY A 69 -16.24 16.54 5.39
CA GLY A 69 -15.74 16.75 4.04
C GLY A 69 -15.57 15.48 3.21
N LYS A 70 -15.82 14.28 3.77
CA LYS A 70 -15.67 13.03 3.01
C LYS A 70 -16.88 12.81 2.11
N TRP A 71 -16.62 12.30 0.92
CA TRP A 71 -17.65 11.82 0.02
C TRP A 71 -17.31 10.41 -0.47
N LEU A 72 -18.36 9.61 -0.69
CA LEU A 72 -18.29 8.26 -1.24
C LEU A 72 -19.45 8.09 -2.20
N LEU A 73 -19.18 7.48 -3.34
CA LEU A 73 -20.19 7.00 -4.26
C LEU A 73 -19.78 5.65 -4.84
N TYR A 74 -20.74 4.97 -5.42
CA TYR A 74 -20.52 3.71 -6.11
C TYR A 74 -20.87 3.87 -7.57
N LEU A 75 -19.96 3.46 -8.46
CA LEU A 75 -20.29 3.15 -9.84
C LEU A 75 -20.94 1.75 -9.88
N SER A 76 -21.92 1.58 -10.74
CA SER A 76 -22.57 0.30 -10.99
C SER A 76 -21.59 -0.71 -11.59
N PRO A 77 -21.80 -2.02 -11.37
CA PRO A 77 -20.98 -3.07 -11.96
C PRO A 77 -20.78 -2.90 -13.47
N MET A 78 -19.55 -3.09 -13.94
CA MET A 78 -19.19 -3.00 -15.36
C MET A 78 -18.55 -4.30 -15.85
N PRO A 79 -18.77 -4.72 -17.11
CA PRO A 79 -17.99 -5.80 -17.70
C PRO A 79 -16.51 -5.39 -17.83
N ALA A 80 -15.62 -6.39 -17.94
CA ALA A 80 -14.23 -6.11 -18.27
C ALA A 80 -14.12 -5.40 -19.62
N SER A 81 -13.18 -4.46 -19.73
CA SER A 81 -12.91 -3.74 -20.97
C SER A 81 -11.44 -3.34 -21.06
N PHE A 82 -10.83 -3.62 -22.21
CA PHE A 82 -9.51 -3.11 -22.60
C PHE A 82 -9.56 -1.67 -23.13
N GLU A 83 -10.75 -1.10 -23.27
CA GLU A 83 -10.92 0.28 -23.70
C GLU A 83 -10.45 1.23 -22.60
N SER A 84 -9.47 2.06 -22.94
CA SER A 84 -8.94 3.14 -22.12
C SER A 84 -9.97 4.26 -22.01
N ARG A 85 -10.35 4.61 -20.77
CA ARG A 85 -11.37 5.64 -20.48
C ARG A 85 -10.84 6.66 -19.47
N VAL A 86 -11.58 7.76 -19.31
CA VAL A 86 -11.28 8.84 -18.36
C VAL A 86 -12.36 8.88 -17.29
N ILE A 87 -11.96 8.85 -16.01
CA ILE A 87 -12.86 9.23 -14.91
C ILE A 87 -12.81 10.75 -14.80
N LYS A 88 -13.97 11.40 -14.82
CA LYS A 88 -14.10 12.85 -14.57
C LYS A 88 -14.84 13.07 -13.25
N ILE A 89 -14.28 13.92 -12.41
CA ILE A 89 -14.83 14.24 -11.10
C ILE A 89 -14.99 15.75 -11.04
N SER A 90 -16.17 16.24 -10.71
CA SER A 90 -16.44 17.67 -10.57
C SER A 90 -17.16 17.99 -9.28
N GLY A 91 -16.81 19.13 -8.68
CA GLY A 91 -17.43 19.68 -7.48
C GLY A 91 -18.33 20.86 -7.82
N SER A 92 -19.47 20.99 -7.15
CA SER A 92 -20.44 22.06 -7.41
C SER A 92 -20.04 23.41 -6.83
N ASN A 93 -19.11 23.47 -5.87
CA ASN A 93 -18.77 24.72 -5.22
C ASN A 93 -17.73 25.52 -6.01
N SER A 94 -17.99 26.83 -6.06
CA SER A 94 -17.00 27.85 -6.38
C SER A 94 -15.96 27.87 -5.27
N ALA A 95 -14.80 27.24 -5.45
CA ALA A 95 -13.68 27.37 -4.53
C ALA A 95 -13.44 28.86 -4.20
N ALA A 96 -13.22 29.17 -2.92
CA ALA A 96 -12.79 30.51 -2.47
C ALA A 96 -11.44 30.92 -3.11
N ASP A 97 -10.72 29.96 -3.68
CA ASP A 97 -9.48 30.11 -4.42
C ASP A 97 -9.66 29.62 -5.87
N ALA A 98 -9.64 30.54 -6.83
CA ALA A 98 -9.77 30.26 -8.25
C ALA A 98 -8.56 29.50 -8.86
N SER A 99 -7.47 29.30 -8.10
CA SER A 99 -6.30 28.54 -8.53
C SER A 99 -6.44 27.02 -8.35
N LYS A 100 -7.50 26.56 -7.66
CA LYS A 100 -7.74 25.14 -7.38
C LYS A 100 -8.57 24.46 -8.49
N PRO A 101 -8.27 23.20 -8.87
CA PRO A 101 -9.01 22.51 -9.91
C PRO A 101 -10.45 22.20 -9.47
N ARG A 102 -11.43 22.72 -10.21
CA ARG A 102 -12.87 22.41 -10.04
C ARG A 102 -13.24 21.00 -10.54
N SER A 103 -12.31 20.39 -11.27
CA SER A 103 -12.48 19.07 -11.85
C SER A 103 -11.16 18.30 -11.81
N ILE A 104 -11.25 17.01 -11.53
CA ILE A 104 -10.14 16.07 -11.58
C ILE A 104 -10.42 15.10 -12.72
N GLU A 105 -9.41 14.84 -13.54
CA GLU A 105 -9.45 13.79 -14.55
C GLU A 105 -8.42 12.72 -14.23
N ILE A 106 -8.83 11.45 -14.30
CA ILE A 106 -7.94 10.29 -14.20
C ILE A 106 -8.01 9.56 -15.53
N LYS A 107 -6.86 9.43 -16.18
CA LYS A 107 -6.74 8.97 -17.56
C LYS A 107 -6.23 7.55 -17.63
N ASP A 108 -6.44 6.91 -18.78
CA ASP A 108 -6.03 5.54 -19.03
C ASP A 108 -6.56 4.52 -18.02
N VAL A 109 -7.85 4.64 -17.70
CA VAL A 109 -8.53 3.74 -16.76
C VAL A 109 -9.13 2.56 -17.51
N LEU A 110 -8.78 1.34 -17.08
CA LEU A 110 -9.33 0.09 -17.59
C LEU A 110 -10.32 -0.54 -16.61
N VAL A 111 -11.11 -1.52 -17.06
CA VAL A 111 -12.00 -2.32 -16.20
C VAL A 111 -11.59 -3.79 -16.28
N GLY A 112 -11.27 -4.42 -15.14
CA GLY A 112 -10.69 -5.76 -15.10
C GLY A 112 -10.72 -6.38 -13.70
N GLU A 113 -9.76 -7.25 -13.40
CA GLU A 113 -9.60 -7.83 -12.05
C GLU A 113 -8.57 -7.05 -11.24
N VAL A 114 -8.88 -6.73 -9.99
CA VAL A 114 -7.97 -6.02 -9.08
C VAL A 114 -7.59 -6.91 -7.89
N TRP A 115 -6.29 -7.03 -7.64
CA TRP A 115 -5.72 -7.88 -6.60
C TRP A 115 -4.81 -7.08 -5.68
N LEU A 116 -4.97 -7.26 -4.37
CA LEU A 116 -4.10 -6.70 -3.35
C LEU A 116 -3.14 -7.76 -2.84
N GLY A 117 -1.84 -7.52 -2.97
CA GLY A 117 -0.77 -8.24 -2.29
C GLY A 117 -0.27 -7.46 -1.09
N SER A 118 -0.13 -8.14 0.04
CA SER A 118 0.42 -7.57 1.28
C SER A 118 1.25 -8.62 2.03
N GLY A 119 1.97 -8.17 3.05
CA GLY A 119 2.93 -8.97 3.80
C GLY A 119 4.29 -8.30 3.87
N GLN A 120 5.36 -9.10 3.81
CA GLN A 120 6.73 -8.64 4.02
C GLN A 120 7.61 -8.75 2.76
N SER A 121 8.93 -8.80 2.95
CA SER A 121 9.96 -8.68 1.90
C SER A 121 9.81 -9.67 0.74
N ASN A 122 9.25 -10.87 0.95
CA ASN A 122 9.01 -11.82 -0.14
C ASN A 122 7.85 -11.41 -1.05
N MET A 123 6.85 -10.69 -0.52
CA MET A 123 5.83 -10.05 -1.34
C MET A 123 6.38 -8.77 -1.97
N GLU A 124 7.29 -8.08 -1.31
CA GLU A 124 7.95 -6.86 -1.82
C GLU A 124 8.98 -7.15 -2.92
N LEU A 125 9.56 -8.35 -2.92
CA LEU A 125 10.69 -8.73 -3.78
C LEU A 125 10.38 -8.49 -5.25
N GLY A 126 11.17 -7.61 -5.88
CA GLY A 126 11.03 -7.23 -7.28
C GLY A 126 11.34 -8.37 -8.27
N VAL A 127 10.79 -8.27 -9.48
CA VAL A 127 11.13 -9.20 -10.58
C VAL A 127 12.63 -9.20 -10.89
N ASP A 128 13.33 -8.07 -10.70
CA ASP A 128 14.78 -7.97 -10.91
C ASP A 128 15.60 -8.92 -10.01
N TYR A 129 15.02 -9.36 -8.89
CA TYR A 129 15.65 -10.29 -7.95
C TYR A 129 15.18 -11.74 -8.13
N CYS A 130 14.36 -12.02 -9.15
CA CYS A 130 13.90 -13.37 -9.48
C CYS A 130 14.94 -14.14 -10.31
N LEU A 131 14.93 -15.47 -10.23
CA LEU A 131 15.92 -16.35 -10.87
C LEU A 131 16.09 -16.11 -12.38
N ASN A 132 15.00 -15.81 -13.09
CA ASN A 132 14.97 -15.60 -14.54
C ASN A 132 14.70 -14.14 -14.93
N ALA A 133 15.08 -13.18 -14.08
CA ALA A 133 14.78 -11.74 -14.23
C ALA A 133 15.03 -11.20 -15.64
N LYS A 134 16.19 -11.48 -16.26
CA LYS A 134 16.53 -10.94 -17.60
C LYS A 134 15.52 -11.33 -18.67
N GLU A 135 15.12 -12.60 -18.70
CA GLU A 135 14.15 -13.11 -19.66
C GLU A 135 12.74 -12.55 -19.37
N GLU A 136 12.37 -12.53 -18.09
CA GLU A 136 11.07 -12.01 -17.66
C GLU A 136 10.90 -10.53 -17.99
N VAL A 137 11.93 -9.72 -17.73
CA VAL A 137 11.97 -8.30 -18.06
C VAL A 137 11.86 -8.10 -19.57
N ALA A 138 12.67 -8.80 -20.37
CA ALA A 138 12.65 -8.66 -21.83
C ALA A 138 11.27 -8.98 -22.44
N ASN A 139 10.56 -9.96 -21.87
CA ASN A 139 9.28 -10.45 -22.38
C ASN A 139 8.05 -9.78 -21.75
N ALA A 140 8.21 -8.85 -20.81
CA ALA A 140 7.12 -8.24 -20.06
C ALA A 140 6.37 -7.14 -20.84
N ASN A 141 5.89 -7.44 -22.04
CA ASN A 141 5.07 -6.51 -22.83
C ASN A 141 3.56 -6.74 -22.59
N TYR A 142 3.09 -6.41 -21.39
CA TYR A 142 1.70 -6.61 -20.98
C TYR A 142 1.06 -5.29 -20.52
N PRO A 143 0.85 -4.29 -21.41
CA PRO A 143 0.40 -2.96 -20.98
C PRO A 143 -0.95 -2.98 -20.25
N ASN A 144 -1.77 -4.01 -20.41
CA ASN A 144 -3.05 -4.17 -19.69
C ASN A 144 -2.92 -4.78 -18.29
N ILE A 145 -1.70 -5.14 -17.87
CA ILE A 145 -1.36 -5.41 -16.48
C ILE A 145 -0.82 -4.11 -15.89
N ARG A 146 -1.46 -3.60 -14.84
CA ARG A 146 -1.13 -2.34 -14.18
C ARG A 146 -0.73 -2.62 -12.74
N PHE A 147 0.27 -1.93 -12.24
CA PHE A 147 0.79 -2.11 -10.89
C PHE A 147 0.76 -0.81 -10.12
N PHE A 148 0.33 -0.88 -8.86
CA PHE A 148 0.38 0.21 -7.90
C PHE A 148 1.19 -0.26 -6.71
N PHE A 149 2.25 0.46 -6.34
CA PHE A 149 3.00 0.18 -5.12
C PHE A 149 2.79 1.28 -4.10
N GLU A 150 2.11 0.94 -3.01
CA GLU A 150 2.00 1.79 -1.84
C GLU A 150 3.31 1.76 -1.05
N HIS A 151 4.01 2.89 -1.02
CA HIS A 151 5.34 3.03 -0.42
C HIS A 151 5.39 4.12 0.66
N SER A 152 4.26 4.40 1.32
CA SER A 152 4.26 5.23 2.52
C SER A 152 5.12 4.62 3.62
N LYS A 153 5.70 5.50 4.45
CA LYS A 153 6.45 5.10 5.64
C LYS A 153 5.49 4.53 6.69
N HIS A 154 6.05 3.69 7.58
CA HIS A 154 5.35 3.21 8.76
C HIS A 154 4.70 4.35 9.55
N GLN A 155 3.45 4.12 9.93
CA GLN A 155 2.68 4.99 10.82
C GLN A 155 2.01 4.12 11.88
N ASN A 156 1.90 4.66 13.08
CA ASN A 156 1.19 4.00 14.18
C ASN A 156 -0.33 4.12 14.03
N ASP A 157 -0.77 5.18 13.35
CA ASP A 157 -2.18 5.50 13.16
C ASP A 157 -2.59 5.35 11.68
N PRO A 158 -3.84 4.97 11.39
CA PRO A 158 -4.37 4.96 10.04
C PRO A 158 -4.22 6.33 9.38
N GLN A 159 -3.68 6.35 8.16
CA GLN A 159 -3.52 7.57 7.39
C GLN A 159 -4.63 7.71 6.36
N ALA A 160 -5.11 8.95 6.18
CA ALA A 160 -6.06 9.28 5.13
C ALA A 160 -5.42 9.27 3.73
N ASN A 161 -4.12 9.54 3.64
CA ASN A 161 -3.35 9.62 2.40
C ASN A 161 -2.19 8.64 2.41
N GLY A 162 -1.78 8.21 1.21
CA GLY A 162 -0.66 7.32 0.94
C GLY A 162 0.22 7.84 -0.19
N LYS A 163 1.07 6.97 -0.74
CA LYS A 163 2.04 7.30 -1.79
C LYS A 163 2.18 6.16 -2.77
N GLY A 164 1.79 6.41 -4.01
CA GLY A 164 1.94 5.47 -5.11
C GLY A 164 1.38 6.06 -6.40
N ASN A 165 1.71 5.44 -7.52
CA ASN A 165 1.10 5.72 -8.83
C ASN A 165 0.91 4.39 -9.56
N TRP A 166 -0.15 4.29 -10.37
CA TRP A 166 -0.32 3.17 -11.26
C TRP A 166 0.66 3.26 -12.43
N ILE A 167 1.27 2.12 -12.77
CA ILE A 167 2.21 2.01 -13.90
C ILE A 167 1.86 0.81 -14.77
N ALA A 168 1.99 0.97 -16.08
CA ALA A 168 1.82 -0.10 -17.05
C ALA A 168 2.95 -1.13 -16.93
N CYS A 169 2.66 -2.41 -17.11
CA CYS A 169 3.69 -3.44 -17.23
C CYS A 169 4.37 -3.35 -18.60
N SER A 170 5.67 -3.12 -18.57
CA SER A 170 6.56 -3.06 -19.73
C SER A 170 7.94 -3.59 -19.34
N PRO A 171 8.82 -3.90 -20.31
CA PRO A 171 10.21 -4.22 -20.00
C PRO A 171 10.95 -3.12 -19.21
N LYS A 172 10.48 -1.87 -19.24
CA LYS A 172 11.09 -0.76 -18.48
C LYS A 172 10.64 -0.67 -17.02
N THR A 173 9.50 -1.26 -16.69
CA THR A 173 8.81 -1.05 -15.41
C THR A 173 8.69 -2.32 -14.58
N VAL A 174 8.64 -3.49 -15.22
CA VAL A 174 8.35 -4.77 -14.55
C VAL A 174 9.40 -5.16 -13.49
N GLY A 175 10.65 -4.71 -13.62
CA GLY A 175 11.71 -5.00 -12.64
C GLY A 175 11.33 -4.59 -11.20
N TYR A 176 10.58 -3.49 -11.07
CA TYR A 176 10.06 -2.96 -9.81
C TYR A 176 8.78 -3.64 -9.31
N PHE A 177 8.14 -4.49 -10.12
CA PHE A 177 6.91 -5.16 -9.71
C PHE A 177 7.28 -6.26 -8.72
N SER A 178 6.43 -6.48 -7.72
CA SER A 178 6.50 -7.71 -6.92
C SER A 178 6.52 -8.92 -7.84
N GLY A 179 7.52 -9.78 -7.72
CA GLY A 179 7.64 -11.00 -8.52
C GLY A 179 6.41 -11.89 -8.34
N THR A 180 5.98 -12.08 -7.09
CA THR A 180 4.78 -12.86 -6.76
C THR A 180 3.53 -12.32 -7.47
N LEU A 181 3.27 -11.01 -7.37
CA LEU A 181 2.12 -10.40 -8.03
C LEU A 181 2.24 -10.41 -9.55
N TYR A 182 3.42 -10.17 -10.10
CA TYR A 182 3.65 -10.17 -11.56
C TYR A 182 3.38 -11.55 -12.16
N PHE A 183 3.96 -12.62 -11.61
CA PHE A 183 3.77 -13.97 -12.15
C PHE A 183 2.31 -14.42 -12.06
N MET A 184 1.66 -14.17 -10.93
CA MET A 184 0.23 -14.43 -10.75
C MET A 184 -0.60 -13.61 -11.74
N GLY A 185 -0.39 -12.29 -11.78
CA GLY A 185 -1.15 -11.37 -12.63
C GLY A 185 -1.00 -11.68 -14.12
N ARG A 186 0.21 -12.06 -14.56
CA ARG A 186 0.46 -12.52 -15.93
C ARG A 186 -0.32 -13.78 -16.26
N GLN A 187 -0.37 -14.75 -15.35
CA GLN A 187 -1.13 -15.98 -15.56
C GLN A 187 -2.64 -15.70 -15.60
N LEU A 188 -3.14 -14.88 -14.67
CA LEU A 188 -4.54 -14.45 -14.65
C LEU A 188 -4.94 -13.70 -15.92
N HIS A 189 -4.08 -12.79 -16.39
CA HIS A 189 -4.32 -12.07 -17.64
C HIS A 189 -4.47 -13.01 -18.83
N LYS A 190 -3.61 -14.04 -18.94
CA LYS A 190 -3.66 -15.05 -20.01
C LYS A 190 -4.90 -15.93 -19.92
N GLU A 191 -5.27 -16.36 -18.71
CA GLU A 191 -6.39 -17.29 -18.50
C GLU A 191 -7.75 -16.60 -18.60
N LEU A 192 -7.88 -15.40 -18.04
CA LEU A 192 -9.14 -14.67 -17.98
C LEU A 192 -9.35 -13.75 -19.18
N ASN A 193 -8.28 -13.40 -19.90
CA ASN A 193 -8.28 -12.47 -21.01
C ASN A 193 -8.94 -11.12 -20.67
N VAL A 194 -8.52 -10.51 -19.55
CA VAL A 194 -9.00 -9.20 -19.07
C VAL A 194 -7.85 -8.36 -18.52
N PRO A 195 -7.97 -7.02 -18.41
CA PRO A 195 -7.00 -6.21 -17.69
C PRO A 195 -6.81 -6.67 -16.24
N ILE A 196 -5.59 -6.55 -15.72
CA ILE A 196 -5.26 -6.93 -14.34
C ILE A 196 -4.64 -5.74 -13.62
N GLY A 197 -5.24 -5.32 -12.51
CA GLY A 197 -4.67 -4.38 -11.55
C GLY A 197 -4.02 -5.12 -10.39
N LEU A 198 -2.76 -4.81 -10.09
CA LEU A 198 -1.98 -5.39 -9.02
C LEU A 198 -1.59 -4.29 -8.04
N ILE A 199 -2.16 -4.32 -6.84
CA ILE A 199 -1.82 -3.39 -5.76
C ILE A 199 -0.85 -4.11 -4.83
N ASN A 200 0.34 -3.56 -4.65
CA ASN A 200 1.27 -3.99 -3.63
C ASN A 200 1.22 -3.04 -2.43
N SER A 201 0.95 -3.59 -1.25
CA SER A 201 1.01 -2.93 0.05
C SER A 201 1.77 -3.84 1.02
N SER A 202 2.93 -4.35 0.57
CA SER A 202 3.86 -5.11 1.39
C SER A 202 4.93 -4.22 2.01
N GLN A 203 5.47 -4.64 3.14
CA GLN A 203 6.54 -3.95 3.83
C GLN A 203 7.53 -4.92 4.47
N GLY A 204 8.74 -4.97 3.94
CA GLY A 204 9.84 -5.80 4.41
C GLY A 204 10.19 -5.57 5.87
N GLY A 205 10.61 -6.65 6.55
CA GLY A 205 11.03 -6.61 7.95
C GLY A 205 9.90 -6.47 8.97
N THR A 206 8.63 -6.43 8.53
CA THR A 206 7.49 -6.37 9.46
C THR A 206 7.15 -7.75 10.02
N LYS A 207 6.74 -7.76 11.29
CA LYS A 207 6.14 -8.94 11.93
C LYS A 207 4.62 -8.85 11.83
N ILE A 208 3.90 -9.95 12.14
CA ILE A 208 2.44 -9.97 12.04
C ILE A 208 1.76 -8.96 12.97
N GLU A 209 2.36 -8.70 14.13
CA GLU A 209 1.86 -7.74 15.10
C GLU A 209 1.78 -6.33 14.49
N SER A 210 2.66 -5.98 13.55
CA SER A 210 2.60 -4.71 12.82
C SER A 210 1.37 -4.57 11.91
N TRP A 211 0.67 -5.66 11.62
CA TRP A 211 -0.54 -5.72 10.79
C TRP A 211 -1.82 -5.96 11.60
N MET A 212 -1.71 -5.99 12.93
CA MET A 212 -2.83 -6.15 13.84
C MET A 212 -3.22 -4.81 14.44
N SER A 213 -4.52 -4.58 14.64
CA SER A 213 -4.96 -3.39 15.38
C SER A 213 -4.40 -3.43 16.81
N LEU A 214 -4.12 -2.24 17.36
CA LEU A 214 -3.66 -2.12 18.74
C LEU A 214 -4.67 -2.73 19.71
N GLU A 215 -5.98 -2.55 19.43
CA GLU A 215 -7.07 -3.17 20.18
C GLU A 215 -6.96 -4.71 20.17
N ALA A 216 -6.73 -5.34 19.01
CA ALA A 216 -6.59 -6.78 18.91
C ALA A 216 -5.37 -7.30 19.69
N GLN A 217 -4.23 -6.59 19.61
CA GLN A 217 -3.04 -6.93 20.38
C GLN A 217 -3.27 -6.78 21.89
N HIS A 218 -3.96 -5.72 22.32
CA HIS A 218 -4.23 -5.45 23.72
C HIS A 218 -5.33 -6.32 24.33
N SER A 219 -6.12 -7.01 23.49
CA SER A 219 -7.16 -7.94 23.94
C SER A 219 -6.62 -9.29 24.42
N ASP A 220 -5.33 -9.57 24.16
CA ASP A 220 -4.62 -10.77 24.60
C ASP A 220 -3.45 -10.38 25.50
N ASP A 221 -3.36 -10.98 26.70
CA ASP A 221 -2.36 -10.59 27.70
C ASP A 221 -0.93 -10.82 27.23
N PHE A 222 -0.67 -11.89 26.47
CA PHE A 222 0.66 -12.19 25.96
C PHE A 222 1.08 -11.16 24.91
N LEU A 223 0.19 -10.86 23.94
CA LEU A 223 0.47 -9.87 22.90
C LEU A 223 0.61 -8.46 23.48
N LYS A 224 -0.21 -8.09 24.47
CA LYS A 224 -0.10 -6.81 25.18
C LYS A 224 1.26 -6.65 25.86
N GLN A 225 1.69 -7.65 26.63
CA GLN A 225 3.00 -7.62 27.30
C GLN A 225 4.14 -7.56 26.28
N HIS A 226 4.02 -8.29 25.17
CA HIS A 226 5.00 -8.25 24.10
C HIS A 226 5.10 -6.85 23.46
N TYR A 227 3.96 -6.22 23.17
CA TYR A 227 3.90 -4.86 22.63
C TYR A 227 4.54 -3.85 23.58
N GLU A 228 4.19 -3.88 24.87
CA GLU A 228 4.76 -2.98 25.89
C GLU A 228 6.28 -3.14 26.00
N ALA A 229 6.78 -4.38 25.96
CA ALA A 229 8.22 -4.67 25.94
C ALA A 229 8.91 -4.13 24.68
N LEU A 230 8.30 -4.27 23.50
CA LEU A 230 8.84 -3.71 22.25
C LEU A 230 8.88 -2.17 22.27
N VAL A 231 7.85 -1.53 22.82
CA VAL A 231 7.82 -0.06 22.98
C VAL A 231 8.94 0.39 23.91
N GLN A 232 9.14 -0.31 25.01
CA GLN A 232 10.20 0.01 25.97
C GLN A 232 11.58 -0.19 25.34
N TYR A 233 11.82 -1.34 24.70
CA TYR A 233 13.06 -1.60 23.96
C TYR A 233 13.31 -0.55 22.88
N GLY A 234 12.27 -0.15 22.14
CA GLY A 234 12.34 0.90 21.13
C GLY A 234 12.86 2.22 21.69
N LYS A 235 12.38 2.66 22.86
CA LYS A 235 12.88 3.87 23.54
C LYS A 235 14.35 3.75 23.93
N GLU A 236 14.76 2.58 24.40
CA GLU A 236 16.15 2.32 24.81
C GLU A 236 17.10 2.42 23.62
N VAL A 237 16.80 1.75 22.50
CA VAL A 237 17.68 1.72 21.33
C VAL A 237 17.65 2.99 20.47
N THR A 238 16.60 3.81 20.62
CA THR A 238 16.49 5.11 19.90
C THR A 238 16.99 6.30 20.70
N SER A 239 17.41 6.10 21.95
CA SER A 239 18.03 7.15 22.79
C SER A 239 19.33 7.69 22.15
N GLU A 240 19.68 8.94 22.48
CA GLU A 240 20.92 9.55 21.98
C GLU A 240 22.16 8.78 22.46
N GLU A 241 22.12 8.27 23.69
CA GLU A 241 23.16 7.45 24.29
C GLU A 241 23.36 6.14 23.52
N SER A 242 22.27 5.41 23.24
CA SER A 242 22.35 4.17 22.44
C SER A 242 22.84 4.44 21.03
N ARG A 243 22.41 5.54 20.40
CA ARG A 243 22.91 5.94 19.09
C ARG A 243 24.41 6.26 19.13
N LYS A 244 24.88 6.98 20.15
CA LYS A 244 26.30 7.30 20.31
C LYS A 244 27.13 6.03 20.51
N LYS A 245 26.68 5.15 21.41
CA LYS A 245 27.33 3.86 21.67
C LYS A 245 27.40 3.00 20.42
N PHE A 246 26.29 2.87 19.68
CA PHE A 246 26.26 2.13 18.41
C PHE A 246 27.26 2.70 17.40
N LEU A 247 27.37 4.02 17.27
CA LEU A 247 28.34 4.65 16.37
C LEU A 247 29.79 4.41 16.81
N GLU A 248 30.07 4.36 18.12
CA GLU A 248 31.40 4.02 18.65
C GLU A 248 31.75 2.55 18.40
N GLU A 249 30.81 1.63 18.66
CA GLU A 249 30.97 0.20 18.39
C GLU A 249 31.12 -0.08 16.89
N LEU A 250 30.32 0.58 16.04
CA LEU A 250 30.43 0.46 14.58
C LEU A 250 31.79 0.97 14.07
N LYS A 251 32.30 2.08 14.61
CA LYS A 251 33.66 2.56 14.31
C LYS A 251 34.72 1.58 14.75
N ALA A 252 34.61 1.03 15.96
CA ALA A 252 35.56 0.05 16.47
C ALA A 252 35.53 -1.24 15.64
N TRP A 253 34.34 -1.72 15.27
CA TRP A 253 34.14 -2.86 14.37
C TRP A 253 34.78 -2.59 13.00
N TYR A 254 34.49 -1.44 12.38
CA TYR A 254 35.05 -1.08 11.08
C TYR A 254 36.59 -1.01 11.09
N VAL A 255 37.19 -0.45 12.15
CA VAL A 255 38.66 -0.39 12.31
C VAL A 255 39.27 -1.77 12.59
N ALA A 256 38.54 -2.65 13.28
CA ALA A 256 38.95 -4.04 13.47
C ALA A 256 38.83 -4.86 12.16
N ASP A 257 37.83 -4.55 11.33
CA ASP A 257 37.52 -5.26 10.09
C ASP A 257 38.38 -4.76 8.91
N GLU A 258 38.81 -3.49 8.87
CA GLU A 258 39.87 -3.04 7.92
C GLU A 258 41.21 -3.78 8.14
N LYS A 259 41.43 -4.37 9.32
CA LYS A 259 42.55 -5.27 9.59
C LYS A 259 42.27 -6.72 9.19
N ALA A 260 41.02 -7.07 8.87
CA ALA A 260 40.57 -8.38 8.42
C ALA A 260 40.13 -8.32 6.95
N ASN A 261 41.09 -8.51 6.04
CA ASN A 261 40.93 -8.62 4.58
C ASN A 261 39.47 -8.74 4.04
N LEU A 262 38.85 -7.59 3.75
CA LEU A 262 37.44 -7.38 3.36
C LEU A 262 37.06 -7.88 1.95
N SER A 263 37.80 -8.87 1.42
CA SER A 263 37.59 -9.47 0.10
C SER A 263 36.19 -10.08 -0.13
N PHE A 264 35.40 -10.30 0.93
CA PHE A 264 34.03 -10.79 0.84
C PHE A 264 32.98 -9.67 0.63
N LEU A 265 33.33 -8.40 0.87
CA LEU A 265 32.46 -7.23 0.59
C LEU A 265 32.66 -6.69 -0.84
N THR A 266 33.72 -7.12 -1.52
CA THR A 266 34.07 -6.70 -2.89
C THR A 266 33.00 -7.02 -3.94
N PRO A 267 32.26 -8.15 -3.88
CA PRO A 267 31.19 -8.41 -4.85
C PRO A 267 30.01 -7.43 -4.77
N PHE A 268 29.85 -6.70 -3.66
CA PHE A 268 28.82 -5.66 -3.52
C PHE A 268 29.25 -4.30 -4.09
N ALA A 269 30.56 -4.05 -4.22
CA ALA A 269 31.11 -2.79 -4.69
C ALA A 269 31.25 -2.75 -6.23
N GLU A 270 31.49 -3.88 -6.88
CA GLU A 270 31.77 -3.90 -8.34
C GLU A 270 30.52 -3.76 -9.22
N TYR A 271 29.30 -3.92 -8.68
CA TYR A 271 28.07 -3.89 -9.50
C TYR A 271 27.42 -2.51 -9.68
N SER A 272 28.01 -1.41 -9.19
CA SER A 272 27.34 -0.09 -9.30
C SER A 272 28.19 1.09 -9.76
N GLY A 273 29.51 0.98 -9.91
CA GLY A 273 30.33 2.13 -10.34
C GLY A 273 30.23 3.36 -9.43
N ILE A 274 29.70 3.23 -8.21
CA ILE A 274 29.54 4.30 -7.24
C ILE A 274 30.77 4.33 -6.34
N LYS A 275 31.54 5.43 -6.39
CA LYS A 275 32.49 5.78 -5.32
C LYS A 275 31.69 6.00 -4.04
N VAL A 276 31.81 5.10 -3.08
CA VAL A 276 31.05 5.09 -1.83
C VAL A 276 31.34 6.36 -1.02
N LYS A 277 30.30 7.19 -0.82
CA LYS A 277 30.18 8.11 0.32
C LYS A 277 29.22 7.46 1.34
N PRO A 278 29.43 7.66 2.64
CA PRO A 278 28.88 6.80 3.68
C PRO A 278 27.36 6.83 3.70
N MET A 279 26.73 5.67 3.49
CA MET A 279 25.31 5.49 3.77
C MET A 279 25.12 5.33 5.29
N LEU A 280 24.66 6.41 5.92
CA LEU A 280 23.96 6.36 7.20
C LEU A 280 22.59 5.72 6.96
N GLY A 281 22.41 4.49 7.45
CA GLY A 281 21.11 3.82 7.45
C GLY A 281 21.22 2.32 7.23
N VAL A 282 21.93 1.60 8.12
CA VAL A 282 21.86 0.14 8.15
C VAL A 282 20.74 -0.26 9.11
N ASN A 283 19.62 -0.75 8.55
CA ASN A 283 18.65 -1.54 9.30
C ASN A 283 19.31 -2.87 9.68
N ALA A 284 20.00 -2.91 10.82
CA ALA A 284 20.50 -4.14 11.40
C ALA A 284 19.34 -4.83 12.13
N HIS A 285 18.70 -5.82 11.49
CA HIS A 285 17.92 -6.84 12.19
C HIS A 285 18.43 -8.22 11.77
N GLY A 286 19.50 -8.64 12.43
CA GLY A 286 19.82 -10.05 12.58
C GLY A 286 19.01 -10.61 13.74
N SER A 287 17.87 -11.24 13.45
CA SER A 287 17.27 -12.17 14.40
C SER A 287 16.97 -13.49 13.70
N THR A 288 17.65 -14.54 14.16
CA THR A 288 17.47 -15.95 13.76
C THR A 288 16.35 -16.63 14.56
N GLN A 289 15.34 -15.87 14.99
CA GLN A 289 14.14 -16.47 15.59
C GLN A 289 13.10 -16.75 14.52
N ASN A 290 12.42 -17.90 14.64
CA ASN A 290 11.34 -18.35 13.77
C ASN A 290 10.22 -17.29 13.71
N ASN A 291 10.38 -16.32 12.83
CA ASN A 291 9.35 -15.34 12.50
C ASN A 291 8.28 -16.08 11.69
N PHE A 292 7.05 -16.13 12.22
CA PHE A 292 5.89 -16.54 11.43
C PHE A 292 5.82 -15.67 10.18
N ARG A 293 6.10 -16.26 9.02
CA ARG A 293 6.14 -15.56 7.73
C ARG A 293 4.73 -15.47 7.20
N LEU A 294 4.25 -14.26 7.01
CA LEU A 294 2.90 -14.04 6.54
C LEU A 294 2.91 -13.18 5.28
N SER A 295 2.27 -13.69 4.25
CA SER A 295 1.99 -12.97 3.01
C SER A 295 0.58 -13.32 2.62
N PHE A 296 -0.21 -12.30 2.30
CA PHE A 296 -1.61 -12.47 1.96
C PHE A 296 -1.89 -11.84 0.60
N MET A 297 -2.75 -12.52 -0.15
CA MET A 297 -3.32 -12.00 -1.39
C MET A 297 -4.82 -12.03 -1.26
N ILE A 298 -5.46 -10.91 -1.57
CA ILE A 298 -6.92 -10.77 -1.51
C ILE A 298 -7.37 -10.25 -2.87
N GLY A 299 -8.21 -11.02 -3.55
CA GLY A 299 -8.90 -10.59 -4.77
C GLY A 299 -10.23 -9.94 -4.42
N ALA A 300 -10.63 -8.89 -5.14
CA ALA A 300 -11.89 -8.18 -4.88
C ALA A 300 -13.15 -9.05 -5.11
N ASN A 301 -13.01 -10.22 -5.75
CA ASN A 301 -14.07 -11.21 -5.91
C ASN A 301 -14.27 -12.13 -4.69
N ALA A 302 -13.43 -12.06 -3.66
CA ALA A 302 -13.65 -12.75 -2.39
C ALA A 302 -14.79 -12.04 -1.63
N GLY A 303 -15.99 -12.64 -1.62
CA GLY A 303 -17.19 -12.03 -1.05
C GLY A 303 -17.02 -11.53 0.38
N ALA A 304 -17.46 -10.29 0.63
CA ALA A 304 -17.40 -9.56 1.89
C ALA A 304 -18.33 -10.10 3.01
N LYS A 305 -18.45 -11.42 3.15
CA LYS A 305 -19.13 -12.05 4.29
C LYS A 305 -18.11 -12.93 5.01
N ASN A 306 -17.58 -12.41 6.12
CA ASN A 306 -16.61 -13.04 7.06
C ASN A 306 -15.13 -12.64 6.96
N CYS A 307 -14.80 -11.37 6.71
CA CYS A 307 -13.52 -10.81 7.20
C CYS A 307 -13.63 -10.40 8.67
N LEU A 308 -14.03 -11.33 9.53
CA LEU A 308 -13.70 -11.30 10.96
C LEU A 308 -12.48 -12.20 11.09
N LEU A 309 -11.29 -11.59 11.14
CA LEU A 309 -10.02 -12.24 11.39
C LEU A 309 -10.05 -12.84 12.81
N ARG A 310 -10.64 -14.03 12.94
CA ARG A 310 -10.50 -14.89 14.11
C ARG A 310 -9.86 -16.20 13.66
N GLY A 311 -8.58 -16.36 14.00
CA GLY A 311 -7.91 -17.64 14.08
C GLY A 311 -7.42 -18.25 12.77
N PHE A 312 -6.10 -18.31 12.67
CA PHE A 312 -5.29 -19.33 11.97
C PHE A 312 -5.28 -19.44 10.43
N SER A 313 -4.04 -19.65 9.98
CA SER A 313 -3.56 -20.32 8.77
C SER A 313 -4.03 -19.83 7.39
N CYS A 314 -3.06 -19.26 6.67
CA CYS A 314 -3.04 -19.09 5.23
C CYS A 314 -3.68 -20.28 4.49
N LEU A 315 -4.75 -20.04 3.74
CA LEU A 315 -5.00 -20.70 2.46
C LEU A 315 -6.19 -20.04 1.74
N VAL A 316 -5.92 -19.11 0.81
CA VAL A 316 -6.91 -18.70 -0.21
C VAL A 316 -6.29 -18.88 -1.60
N LEU A 317 -6.04 -20.14 -1.98
CA LEU A 317 -5.76 -20.52 -3.38
C LEU A 317 -6.47 -21.83 -3.81
N LYS A 318 -7.37 -22.38 -2.97
CA LYS A 318 -7.93 -23.72 -3.22
C LYS A 318 -9.00 -23.87 -4.32
N PRO A 319 -9.79 -22.86 -4.76
CA PRO A 319 -10.79 -23.16 -5.79
C PRO A 319 -10.23 -23.15 -7.22
N ILE A 320 -9.17 -22.38 -7.50
CA ILE A 320 -8.73 -22.14 -8.89
C ILE A 320 -7.75 -23.23 -9.36
N TRP A 321 -6.90 -23.74 -8.45
CA TRP A 321 -5.90 -24.76 -8.79
C TRP A 321 -6.47 -26.18 -8.93
N ALA A 322 -7.68 -26.44 -8.42
CA ALA A 322 -8.30 -27.77 -8.50
C ALA A 322 -8.75 -28.17 -9.92
N LYS A 323 -8.76 -27.23 -10.88
CA LYS A 323 -9.05 -27.53 -12.30
C LYS A 323 -7.82 -27.74 -13.18
N ALA A 324 -6.62 -27.43 -12.69
CA ALA A 324 -5.38 -27.67 -13.42
C ALA A 324 -4.69 -28.91 -12.83
N GLY A 325 -4.92 -30.07 -13.44
CA GLY A 325 -4.37 -31.36 -13.02
C GLY A 325 -2.85 -31.45 -13.18
N ASN A 326 -2.07 -30.76 -12.34
CA ASN A 326 -0.61 -30.83 -12.33
C ASN A 326 -0.06 -31.17 -10.93
N THR A 327 0.89 -32.09 -10.93
CA THR A 327 1.42 -32.91 -9.83
C THR A 327 2.33 -32.20 -8.82
N CYS A 328 2.37 -30.86 -8.80
CA CYS A 328 3.20 -30.09 -7.86
C CYS A 328 2.61 -30.00 -6.43
N ALA A 329 1.32 -30.29 -6.24
CA ALA A 329 0.64 -30.14 -4.95
C ALA A 329 1.07 -31.18 -3.86
N SER A 330 1.81 -32.22 -4.23
CA SER A 330 2.13 -33.33 -3.32
C SER A 330 3.35 -33.10 -2.40
N ARG A 331 4.10 -32.00 -2.56
CA ARG A 331 5.30 -31.74 -1.74
C ARG A 331 5.14 -30.69 -0.62
N CYS A 332 4.01 -30.00 -0.53
CA CYS A 332 3.76 -29.00 0.52
C CYS A 332 2.98 -29.53 1.74
N SER A 333 2.64 -30.82 1.81
CA SER A 333 1.85 -31.38 2.93
C SER A 333 2.71 -32.04 4.04
N LYS A 334 4.00 -31.72 4.15
CA LYS A 334 4.90 -32.30 5.16
C LYS A 334 5.82 -31.27 5.87
N LEU A 335 5.44 -30.01 5.89
CA LEU A 335 5.99 -28.96 6.77
C LEU A 335 4.84 -28.19 7.40
#